data_AF-A0A7H4N1B3-F1
#
_entry.id   AF-A0A7H4N1B3-F1
#
_cell.length_a   1.000
_cell.length_b   1.000
_cell.length_c   1.000
_cell.angle_alpha   90.00
_cell.angle_beta   90.00
_cell.angle_gamma   90.00
#
_symmetry.space_group_name_H-M   'P 1'
#
loop_
_entity.id
_entity.type
_entity.pdbx_description
1 polymer ?
#
loop_
_entity_poly.entity_id
_entity_poly.type
_entity_poly.pdbx_seq_one_letter_code
_entity_poly.pdbx_strand_id
1 'polypeptide(L)' 'MSESQKKVIVGMSGGVDSSVSAYLLLQQGYKVEGLFMKNWEEDDGEEYVHRSGGSCRRAGRLR' A
#
# COMPACT_ATOMS: atom_id res chain seq x y z
N MET A 1 7.57 -3.59 -35.92
CA MET A 1 7.60 -2.47 -34.96
C MET A 1 8.42 -2.90 -33.75
N SER A 2 9.71 -2.57 -33.72
CA SER A 2 10.52 -2.71 -32.51
C SER A 2 10.48 -1.39 -31.74
N GLU A 3 9.30 -1.01 -31.24
CA GLU A 3 9.26 -0.03 -30.15
C GLU A 3 9.89 -0.76 -28.96
N SER A 4 11.13 -0.41 -28.64
CA SER A 4 11.82 -0.87 -27.43
C SER A 4 10.83 -0.72 -26.28
N GLN A 5 10.45 -1.85 -25.66
CA GLN A 5 9.46 -1.91 -24.59
C GLN A 5 9.77 -0.83 -23.56
N LYS A 6 9.02 0.27 -23.60
CA LYS A 6 9.34 1.46 -22.80
C LYS A 6 9.27 1.06 -21.34
N LYS A 7 10.37 1.29 -20.63
CA LYS A 7 10.48 0.98 -19.21
C LYS A 7 9.84 2.12 -18.43
N VAL A 8 8.84 1.81 -17.62
CA VAL A 8 8.09 2.78 -16.82
C VAL A 8 8.31 2.45 -15.35
N ILE A 9 8.69 3.47 -14.56
CA ILE A 9 8.80 3.34 -13.11
C ILE A 9 7.59 4.00 -12.47
N VAL A 10 6.88 3.26 -11.61
CA VAL A 10 5.69 3.72 -10.92
C VAL A 10 5.99 3.88 -9.44
N GLY A 11 5.77 5.09 -8.93
CA GLY A 11 5.81 5.36 -7.50
C GLY A 11 4.66 4.65 -6.79
N MET A 12 4.96 3.65 -5.98
CA MET A 12 3.98 2.92 -5.19
C MET A 12 3.84 3.60 -3.83
N SER A 13 2.67 4.14 -3.51
CA SER A 13 2.41 4.76 -2.19
C SER A 13 1.86 3.78 -1.16
N GLY A 14 1.54 2.55 -1.57
CA GLY A 14 0.77 1.59 -0.77
C GLY A 14 -0.75 1.77 -0.89
N GLY A 15 -1.20 2.76 -1.68
CA GLY A 15 -2.61 2.99 -1.98
C GLY A 15 -3.14 2.14 -3.14
N VAL A 16 -4.47 2.15 -3.29
CA VAL A 16 -5.17 1.46 -4.39
C VAL A 16 -4.87 2.10 -5.74
N ASP A 17 -4.77 3.43 -5.80
CA ASP A 17 -4.62 4.18 -7.06
C ASP A 17 -3.28 3.86 -7.76
N SER A 18 -2.18 3.78 -7.00
CA SER A 18 -0.87 3.39 -7.54
C SER A 18 -0.86 1.95 -8.06
N SER A 19 -1.61 1.06 -7.41
CA SER A 19 -1.72 -0.35 -7.79
C SER A 19 -2.51 -0.53 -9.08
N VAL A 20 -3.62 0.20 -9.23
CA VAL A 20 -4.42 0.21 -10.46
C VAL A 20 -3.64 0.83 -11.62
N SER A 21 -2.91 1.92 -11.36
CA SER A 21 -2.08 2.59 -12.38
C SER A 21 -0.99 1.66 -12.93
N ALA A 22 -0.28 0.93 -12.07
CA ALA A 22 0.71 -0.06 -12.47
C ALA A 22 0.07 -1.21 -13.27
N TYR A 23 -1.12 -1.67 -12.86
CA TYR A 23 -1.85 -2.74 -13.54
C TYR A 23 -2.25 -2.37 -14.98
N LEU A 24 -2.74 -1.15 -15.19
CA LEU A 24 -3.10 -0.67 -16.53
C LEU A 24 -1.89 -0.59 -17.47
N LEU A 25 -0.74 -0.14 -16.96
CA LEU A 25 0.50 -0.06 -17.72
C LEU A 25 1.04 -1.46 -18.09
N LEU A 26 0.90 -2.44 -17.20
CA LEU A 26 1.23 -3.83 -17.50
C LEU A 26 0.32 -4.41 -18.59
N GLN A 27 -0.99 -4.14 -18.54
CA GLN A 27 -1.95 -4.58 -19.57
C GLN A 27 -1.66 -3.99 -20.95
N GLN A 28 -1.14 -2.77 -20.99
CA GLN A 28 -0.72 -2.11 -22.23
C GLN A 28 0.62 -2.64 -22.78
N GLY A 29 1.26 -3.60 -22.09
CA GLY A 29 2.51 -4.22 -22.52
C GLY A 29 3.73 -3.34 -22.30
N TYR A 30 3.72 -2.50 -21.26
CA TYR A 30 4.92 -1.80 -20.79
C TYR A 30 5.70 -2.65 -19.79
N LYS A 31 7.02 -2.43 -19.74
CA LYS A 31 7.86 -2.98 -18.68
C LYS A 31 7.76 -2.06 -17.45
N VAL A 32 6.92 -2.44 -16.50
CA VAL A 32 6.66 -1.65 -15.28
C VAL A 32 7.50 -2.14 -14.11
N GLU A 33 8.16 -1.22 -13.42
CA GLU A 33 8.82 -1.47 -12.14
C GLU A 33 8.26 -0.53 -11.06
N GLY A 34 7.96 -1.08 -9.88
CA GLY A 34 7.45 -0.31 -8.75
C GLY A 34 8.60 0.25 -7.91
N LEU A 35 8.51 1.51 -7.52
CA LEU A 35 9.44 2.15 -6.60
C LEU A 35 8.68 2.69 -5.39
N PHE A 36 9.08 2.28 -4.20
CA PHE A 36 8.53 2.80 -2.94
C PHE A 36 9.55 3.72 -2.30
N MET A 37 9.20 4.99 -2.09
CA MET A 37 10.07 5.97 -1.43
C MET A 37 9.65 6.10 0.04
N LYS A 38 10.59 5.90 0.96
CA LYS A 38 10.47 6.38 2.34
C LYS A 38 11.14 7.75 2.43
N ASN A 39 10.33 8.80 2.47
CA ASN A 39 10.84 10.19 2.53
C ASN A 39 10.94 10.73 3.95
N TRP A 40 10.37 10.05 4.94
CA TRP A 40 10.37 10.47 6.33
C TRP A 40 10.77 9.28 7.20
N GLU A 41 11.73 9.49 8.10
CA GLU A 41 11.87 8.65 9.28
C GLU A 41 10.95 9.23 10.34
N GLU A 42 9.81 8.59 10.56
CA GLU A 42 9.07 8.80 11.79
C GLU A 42 9.89 8.09 12.87
N ASP A 43 10.37 8.84 13.87
CA ASP A 43 10.87 8.25 15.10
C ASP A 43 9.65 7.59 15.76
N ASP A 44 9.62 6.25 15.78
CA ASP A 44 8.49 5.41 16.20
C ASP A 44 8.15 5.52 17.71
N GLY A 45 8.46 6.65 18.32
CA GLY A 45 8.27 6.93 19.73
C GLY A 45 6.93 7.59 20.03
N GLU A 46 5.80 7.00 19.65
CA GLU A 46 4.55 7.09 20.43
C GLU A 46 3.58 6.00 19.97
N GLU A 47 3.30 5.08 20.88
CA GLU A 47 2.30 4.03 20.80
C GLU A 47 0.92 4.61 20.48
N TYR A 48 0.47 4.56 19.22
CA TYR A 48 -0.92 4.88 18.87
C TYR A 48 -1.86 3.78 19.37
N VAL A 49 -2.23 3.87 20.66
CA VAL A 49 -3.33 3.09 21.23
C VAL A 49 -4.64 3.61 20.64
N HIS A 50 -5.17 2.93 19.63
CA HIS A 50 -6.57 3.09 19.22
C HIS A 50 -7.51 2.60 20.34
N ARG A 51 -7.72 3.43 21.36
CA ARG A 51 -8.84 3.29 22.30
C ARG A 51 -10.01 4.15 21.84
N SER A 52 -10.60 3.80 20.69
CA SER A 52 -11.97 4.19 20.38
C SER A 52 -12.90 3.04 20.78
N GLY A 53 -13.65 3.29 21.85
CA GLY A 53 -14.47 2.31 22.55
C GLY A 53 -15.57 1.68 21.68
N GLY A 54 -15.51 0.35 21.59
CA GLY A 54 -16.66 -0.51 21.34
C GLY A 54 -16.78 -1.48 22.49
N SER A 55 -17.88 -1.42 23.24
CA SER A 55 -18.21 -2.29 24.36
C SER A 55 -18.37 -3.75 23.92
N CYS A 56 -17.26 -4.47 23.68
CA CYS A 56 -17.29 -5.92 23.59
C CYS A 56 -17.27 -6.47 25.01
N ARG A 57 -18.44 -6.47 25.67
CA ARG A 57 -18.62 -7.16 26.94
C ARG A 57 -18.28 -8.63 26.70
N ARG A 58 -17.19 -9.08 27.30
CA ARG A 58 -16.92 -10.50 27.56
C ARG A 58 -18.09 -11.06 28.36
N ALA A 59 -19.06 -11.65 27.67
CA ALA A 59 -19.94 -12.63 28.29
C ALA A 59 -19.17 -13.96 28.31
N GLY A 60 -18.17 -14.04 29.19
CA GLY A 60 -17.73 -15.33 29.70
C GLY A 60 -18.90 -15.93 30.47
N ARG A 61 -19.62 -16.88 29.87
CA ARG A 61 -20.46 -17.83 30.60
C ARG A 61 -19.72 -19.16 30.62
N LEU A 62 -18.81 -19.27 31.58
CA LEU A 62 -18.31 -20.54 32.10
C LEU A 62 -18.88 -20.68 33.51
N ARG A 63 -19.75 -21.68 33.67
CA ARG A 63 -20.49 -22.11 34.87
C ARG A 63 -21.75 -21.32 35.19
#